data_AF-A0A822BID2-F1
#
_entry.id   AF-A0A822BID2-F1
#
_cell.length_a   1.000
_cell.length_b   1.000
_cell.length_c   1.000
_cell.angle_alpha   90.00
_cell.angle_beta   90.00
_cell.angle_gamma   90.00
#
_symmetry.space_group_name_H-M   'P 1'
#
loop_
_entity.id
_entity.type
_entity.pdbx_description
1 polymer ?
#
loop_
_entity_poly.entity_id
_entity_poly.type
_entity_poly.pdbx_seq_one_letter_code
_entity_poly.pdbx_strand_id
1 'polypeptide(L)'
;SIIASAAALGIIKGLCVTRLWHEAYSYLPFTNDDDQLQAMTNVILAALHNDDVDTAIKLVKNLKNPPPNDSAAATISSSLNDMVRDMFRNLNENNKNAYEFIQNLFNYLSTLDYFIEKSAIDEMKIFFAKYKPNTFNYGITIVYPSGACKQLPGLNLASGDLSDDEFNFLLNYLMETAYAAKEVYNTTTPVEFEKLKSVLARNKFTMIVDGLNILYGIDRFATDPVNSMIKTINFLKNLRVPRTQMLFIARKHALSRIPFEIEKNLRSICEVFLVDNTSRDDWFVLYAALYSRAYVLTSDILRKERGIANKSTPAKNTQVNDKLQKWLYRYQYMFVRQGNRVYFKQPMAYKLKAQYTKNVWLIPYFNEKPLTLAQRPDNWFFVYKTTDNKQTTVNTSKRQSTKETVMNKQEKKFV
;
A
#
# COMPACT_ATOMS: atom_id res chain seq x y z
N SER A 1 8.57 -13.71 -32.46
CA SER A 1 9.07 -12.73 -31.48
C SER A 1 9.47 -13.39 -30.15
N ILE A 2 8.64 -14.24 -29.55
CA ILE A 2 8.92 -14.87 -28.24
C ILE A 2 10.17 -15.77 -28.24
N ILE A 3 10.34 -16.64 -29.26
CA ILE A 3 11.52 -17.53 -29.37
C ILE A 3 12.82 -16.71 -29.49
N ALA A 4 12.78 -15.58 -30.21
CA ALA A 4 13.94 -14.69 -30.34
C ALA A 4 14.28 -13.99 -29.02
N SER A 5 13.27 -13.56 -28.25
CA SER A 5 13.47 -12.96 -26.92
C SER A 5 14.08 -13.94 -25.93
N ALA A 6 13.54 -15.16 -25.84
CA ALA A 6 14.07 -16.19 -24.96
C ALA A 6 15.51 -16.58 -25.31
N ALA A 7 15.82 -16.68 -26.61
CA ALA A 7 17.19 -16.93 -27.08
C ALA A 7 18.12 -15.77 -26.71
N ALA A 8 17.72 -14.51 -26.94
CA ALA A 8 18.48 -13.33 -26.55
C ALA A 8 18.74 -13.29 -25.05
N LEU A 9 17.72 -13.54 -24.22
CA LEU A 9 17.85 -13.61 -22.77
C LEU A 9 18.82 -14.73 -22.33
N GLY A 10 18.78 -15.89 -22.98
CA GLY A 10 19.73 -16.98 -22.76
C GLY A 10 21.16 -16.59 -23.08
N ILE A 11 21.39 -15.93 -24.23
CA ILE A 11 22.70 -15.40 -24.64
C ILE A 11 23.19 -14.36 -23.63
N ILE A 12 22.35 -13.40 -23.24
CA ILE A 12 22.69 -12.39 -22.23
C ILE A 12 23.14 -13.04 -20.94
N LYS A 13 22.37 -13.99 -20.40
CA LYS A 13 22.72 -14.74 -19.18
C LYS A 13 24.06 -15.45 -19.33
N GLY A 14 24.32 -16.09 -20.47
CA GLY A 14 25.57 -16.77 -20.76
C GLY A 14 26.76 -15.82 -20.86
N LEU A 15 26.62 -14.67 -21.54
CA LEU A 15 27.70 -13.70 -21.68
C LEU A 15 28.03 -13.00 -20.37
N CYS A 16 27.02 -12.67 -19.55
CA CYS A 16 27.16 -11.99 -18.27
C CYS A 16 28.05 -12.72 -17.25
N VAL A 17 28.23 -14.03 -17.38
CA VAL A 17 29.10 -14.83 -16.49
C VAL A 17 30.52 -15.01 -17.04
N THR A 18 30.86 -14.34 -18.14
CA THR A 18 32.16 -14.46 -18.83
C THR A 18 32.88 -13.11 -18.91
N ARG A 19 34.11 -13.14 -19.43
CA ARG A 19 34.87 -11.91 -19.74
C ARG A 19 34.25 -11.08 -20.88
N LEU A 20 33.35 -11.66 -21.67
CA LEU A 20 32.68 -11.01 -22.80
C LEU A 20 31.34 -10.38 -22.40
N TRP A 21 31.11 -10.09 -21.12
CA TRP A 21 29.83 -9.58 -20.64
C TRP A 21 29.38 -8.27 -21.32
N HIS A 22 30.31 -7.44 -21.80
CA HIS A 22 29.98 -6.25 -22.59
C HIS A 22 29.31 -6.57 -23.94
N GLU A 23 29.46 -7.77 -24.48
CA GLU A 23 28.72 -8.17 -25.68
C GLU A 23 27.24 -8.37 -25.38
N ALA A 24 26.85 -8.59 -24.11
CA ALA A 24 25.44 -8.75 -23.75
C ALA A 24 24.59 -7.51 -24.09
N TYR A 25 25.20 -6.32 -24.18
CA TYR A 25 24.51 -5.08 -24.56
C TYR A 25 23.88 -5.16 -25.94
N SER A 26 24.56 -5.77 -26.91
CA SER A 26 24.05 -5.85 -28.29
C SER A 26 22.81 -6.72 -28.38
N TYR A 27 22.53 -7.53 -27.35
CA TYR A 27 21.38 -8.42 -27.31
C TYR A 27 20.16 -7.85 -26.59
N LEU A 28 20.31 -6.75 -25.82
CA LEU A 28 19.20 -6.09 -25.15
C LEU A 28 18.06 -5.64 -26.10
N PRO A 29 18.33 -5.12 -27.31
CA PRO A 29 17.25 -4.74 -28.24
C PRO A 29 16.42 -5.92 -28.77
N PHE A 30 16.90 -7.16 -28.61
CA PHE A 30 16.20 -8.35 -29.08
C PHE A 30 15.30 -8.99 -28.00
N THR A 31 15.28 -8.45 -26.78
CA THR A 31 14.35 -8.90 -25.74
C THR A 31 13.01 -8.18 -25.86
N ASN A 32 11.93 -8.90 -25.56
CA ASN A 32 10.59 -8.31 -25.44
C ASN A 32 10.45 -7.55 -24.10
N ASP A 33 9.35 -6.82 -23.92
CA ASP A 33 9.12 -6.04 -22.71
C ASP A 33 9.04 -6.89 -21.43
N ASP A 34 8.54 -8.13 -21.52
CA ASP A 34 8.44 -9.05 -20.37
C ASP A 34 9.82 -9.50 -19.86
N ASP A 35 10.75 -9.79 -20.78
CA ASP A 35 12.10 -10.26 -20.48
C ASP A 35 13.08 -9.12 -20.19
N GLN A 36 12.73 -7.87 -20.56
CA GLN A 36 13.66 -6.75 -20.52
C GLN A 36 14.21 -6.45 -19.12
N LEU A 37 13.36 -6.49 -18.09
CA LEU A 37 13.79 -6.25 -16.71
C LEU A 37 14.84 -7.29 -16.27
N GLN A 38 14.60 -8.56 -16.60
CA GLN A 38 15.54 -9.63 -16.27
C GLN A 38 16.84 -9.49 -17.09
N ALA A 39 16.74 -9.19 -18.38
CA ALA A 39 17.88 -8.99 -19.25
C ALA A 39 18.78 -7.86 -18.75
N MET A 40 18.20 -6.67 -18.49
CA MET A 40 18.94 -5.52 -17.96
C MET A 40 19.54 -5.81 -16.58
N THR A 41 18.81 -6.52 -15.72
CA THR A 41 19.32 -6.94 -14.41
C THR A 41 20.60 -7.76 -14.54
N ASN A 42 20.63 -8.76 -15.42
CA ASN A 42 21.83 -9.59 -15.62
C ASN A 42 23.02 -8.76 -16.07
N VAL A 43 22.82 -7.78 -16.96
CA VAL A 43 23.90 -6.92 -17.44
C VAL A 43 24.36 -5.94 -16.35
N ILE A 44 23.45 -5.41 -15.52
CA ILE A 44 23.82 -4.58 -14.36
C ILE A 44 24.66 -5.39 -13.37
N LEU A 45 24.25 -6.60 -13.03
CA LEU A 45 24.98 -7.46 -12.11
C LEU A 45 26.37 -7.83 -12.65
N ALA A 46 26.48 -8.11 -13.95
CA ALA A 46 27.77 -8.34 -14.59
C ALA A 46 28.67 -7.09 -14.52
N ALA A 47 28.12 -5.90 -14.75
CA ALA A 47 28.85 -4.65 -14.62
C ALA A 47 29.37 -4.44 -13.20
N LEU A 48 28.52 -4.64 -12.18
CA LEU A 48 28.90 -4.51 -10.77
C LEU A 48 29.98 -5.53 -10.37
N HIS A 49 29.86 -6.78 -10.81
CA HIS A 49 30.86 -7.84 -10.55
C HIS A 49 32.23 -7.50 -11.14
N ASN A 50 32.28 -6.73 -12.24
CA ASN A 50 33.51 -6.28 -12.88
C ASN A 50 33.92 -4.84 -12.46
N ASP A 51 33.34 -4.30 -11.37
CA ASP A 51 33.56 -2.94 -10.85
C ASP A 51 33.29 -1.80 -11.87
N ASP A 52 32.55 -2.08 -12.93
CA ASP A 52 32.11 -1.11 -13.94
C ASP A 52 30.80 -0.43 -13.49
N VAL A 53 30.90 0.36 -12.43
CA VAL A 53 29.76 1.04 -11.81
C VAL A 53 29.16 2.12 -12.73
N ASP A 54 29.95 2.74 -13.61
CA ASP A 54 29.47 3.76 -14.55
C ASP A 54 28.46 3.17 -15.54
N THR A 55 28.78 1.99 -16.05
CA THR A 55 27.90 1.23 -16.93
C THR A 55 26.65 0.73 -16.19
N ALA A 56 26.80 0.26 -14.95
CA ALA A 56 25.67 -0.10 -14.10
C ALA A 56 24.70 1.09 -13.86
N ILE A 57 25.24 2.28 -13.62
CA ILE A 57 24.44 3.52 -13.46
C ILE A 57 23.64 3.83 -14.73
N LYS A 58 24.28 3.77 -15.90
CA LYS A 58 23.60 4.00 -17.19
C LYS A 58 22.44 3.05 -17.39
N LEU A 59 22.61 1.78 -17.04
CA LEU A 59 21.55 0.78 -17.16
C LEU A 59 20.42 1.00 -16.16
N VAL A 60 20.71 1.27 -14.89
CA VAL A 60 19.68 1.55 -13.87
C VAL A 60 18.81 2.74 -14.24
N LYS A 61 19.40 3.82 -14.77
CA LYS A 61 18.67 5.00 -15.25
C LYS A 61 17.66 4.69 -16.37
N ASN A 62 17.88 3.60 -17.11
CA ASN A 62 17.06 3.19 -18.24
C ASN A 62 16.18 1.97 -17.95
N LEU A 63 16.11 1.50 -16.69
CA LEU A 63 15.23 0.40 -16.32
C LEU A 63 13.78 0.77 -16.61
N LYS A 64 13.10 -0.06 -17.41
CA LYS A 64 11.66 0.07 -17.57
C LYS A 64 10.96 -0.47 -16.33
N ASN A 65 9.85 0.18 -15.95
CA ASN A 65 8.97 -0.36 -14.93
C ASN A 65 8.44 -1.71 -15.41
N PRO A 66 8.41 -2.75 -14.55
CA PRO A 66 7.77 -4.00 -14.89
C PRO A 66 6.30 -3.75 -15.25
N PRO A 67 5.71 -4.60 -16.12
CA PRO A 67 4.28 -4.54 -16.35
C PRO A 67 3.55 -4.64 -15.01
N PRO A 68 2.42 -3.93 -14.85
CA PRO A 68 1.58 -4.00 -13.66
C PRO A 68 1.20 -5.46 -13.44
N ASN A 69 1.57 -6.02 -12.28
CA ASN A 69 1.27 -7.41 -11.99
C ASN A 69 -0.26 -7.56 -11.82
N ASP A 70 -0.92 -8.31 -12.70
CA ASP A 70 -2.36 -8.66 -12.59
C ASP A 70 -2.69 -9.38 -11.27
N SER A 71 -1.67 -10.00 -10.66
CA SER A 71 -1.70 -10.46 -9.28
C SER A 71 -1.74 -9.27 -8.33
N ALA A 72 -2.97 -8.93 -7.95
CA ALA A 72 -3.51 -8.78 -6.60
C ALA A 72 -2.67 -9.38 -5.43
N ALA A 73 -1.36 -9.23 -5.38
CA ALA A 73 -0.54 -9.33 -4.19
C ALA A 73 0.33 -8.09 -4.26
N ALA A 74 0.21 -7.22 -3.27
CA ALA A 74 0.97 -5.99 -3.22
C ALA A 74 2.45 -6.36 -3.08
N THR A 75 3.06 -6.50 -4.24
CA THR A 75 4.37 -5.99 -4.54
C THR A 75 5.53 -6.57 -3.77
N ILE A 76 5.73 -7.88 -3.97
CA ILE A 76 7.02 -8.54 -3.87
C ILE A 76 7.17 -9.40 -5.13
N SER A 77 7.73 -8.83 -6.19
CA SER A 77 8.28 -9.69 -7.26
C SER A 77 9.56 -10.29 -6.68
N SER A 78 9.64 -11.62 -6.59
CA SER A 78 10.87 -12.28 -6.16
C SER A 78 12.04 -11.81 -7.01
N SER A 79 11.83 -11.66 -8.33
CA SER A 79 12.86 -11.15 -9.25
C SER A 79 13.34 -9.73 -8.92
N LEU A 80 12.45 -8.80 -8.56
CA LEU A 80 12.84 -7.43 -8.20
C LEU A 80 13.59 -7.42 -6.86
N ASN A 81 13.17 -8.25 -5.91
CA ASN A 81 13.85 -8.36 -4.61
C ASN A 81 15.22 -8.99 -4.73
N ASP A 82 15.34 -10.08 -5.50
CA ASP A 82 16.61 -10.71 -5.83
C ASP A 82 17.52 -9.72 -6.56
N MET A 83 16.99 -8.96 -7.53
CA MET A 83 17.72 -7.91 -8.22
C MET A 83 18.29 -6.87 -7.25
N VAL A 84 17.47 -6.26 -6.40
CA VAL A 84 17.94 -5.23 -5.45
C VAL A 84 18.96 -5.81 -4.47
N ARG A 85 18.67 -7.00 -3.92
CA ARG A 85 19.59 -7.71 -3.02
C ARG A 85 20.95 -7.93 -3.67
N ASP A 86 20.96 -8.50 -4.87
CA ASP A 86 22.17 -8.90 -5.56
C ASP A 86 22.94 -7.67 -6.08
N MET A 87 22.26 -6.57 -6.44
CA MET A 87 22.91 -5.29 -6.74
C MET A 87 23.67 -4.75 -5.54
N PHE A 88 23.07 -4.72 -4.34
CA PHE A 88 23.77 -4.28 -3.13
C PHE A 88 24.91 -5.22 -2.73
N ARG A 89 24.75 -6.53 -2.95
CA ARG A 89 25.78 -7.54 -2.67
C ARG A 89 27.02 -7.40 -3.57
N ASN A 90 26.82 -7.05 -4.84
CA ASN A 90 27.92 -6.94 -5.82
C ASN A 90 28.46 -5.52 -5.97
N LEU A 91 27.83 -4.52 -5.35
CA LEU A 91 28.31 -3.14 -5.42
C LEU A 91 29.55 -2.94 -4.55
N ASN A 92 30.69 -2.65 -5.18
CA ASN A 92 31.94 -2.35 -4.50
C ASN A 92 31.83 -1.05 -3.65
N GLU A 93 31.96 -1.18 -2.34
CA GLU A 93 31.89 -0.08 -1.39
C GLU A 93 33.05 0.94 -1.52
N ASN A 94 34.16 0.56 -2.15
CA ASN A 94 35.28 1.48 -2.36
C ASN A 94 35.14 2.30 -3.65
N ASN A 95 34.18 1.95 -4.51
CA ASN A 95 33.99 2.65 -5.78
C ASN A 95 33.45 4.07 -5.52
N LYS A 96 34.10 5.07 -6.12
CA LYS A 96 33.74 6.49 -5.97
C LYS A 96 32.30 6.79 -6.42
N ASN A 97 31.78 6.03 -7.38
CA ASN A 97 30.45 6.23 -7.98
C ASN A 97 29.36 5.34 -7.34
N ALA A 98 29.69 4.53 -6.34
CA ALA A 98 28.73 3.63 -5.69
C ALA A 98 27.52 4.36 -5.09
N TYR A 99 27.73 5.56 -4.52
CA TYR A 99 26.62 6.35 -3.99
C TYR A 99 25.70 6.89 -5.10
N GLU A 100 26.26 7.29 -6.25
CA GLU A 100 25.44 7.70 -7.40
C GLU A 100 24.58 6.53 -7.89
N PHE A 101 25.16 5.33 -7.99
CA PHE A 101 24.40 4.12 -8.32
C PHE A 101 23.20 3.91 -7.37
N ILE A 102 23.43 4.02 -6.06
CA ILE A 102 22.36 3.87 -5.06
C ILE A 102 21.28 4.93 -5.22
N GLN A 103 21.66 6.19 -5.47
CA GLN A 103 20.66 7.24 -5.70
C GLN A 103 19.79 6.94 -6.91
N ASN A 104 20.37 6.45 -8.01
CA ASN A 104 19.61 6.06 -9.19
C ASN A 104 18.72 4.84 -8.94
N LEU A 105 19.21 3.85 -8.19
CA LEU A 105 18.42 2.69 -7.79
C LEU A 105 17.23 3.10 -6.92
N PHE A 106 17.43 3.96 -5.91
CA PHE A 106 16.34 4.44 -5.06
C PHE A 106 15.34 5.32 -5.81
N ASN A 107 15.82 6.13 -6.75
CA ASN A 107 14.94 6.87 -7.66
C ASN A 107 14.06 5.91 -8.47
N TYR A 108 14.64 4.85 -9.06
CA TYR A 108 13.88 3.80 -9.73
C TYR A 108 12.87 3.13 -8.78
N LEU A 109 13.27 2.74 -7.57
CA LEU A 109 12.32 2.18 -6.60
C LEU A 109 11.18 3.14 -6.23
N SER A 110 11.40 4.46 -6.29
CA SER A 110 10.35 5.46 -6.01
C SER A 110 9.32 5.63 -7.12
N THR A 111 9.64 5.20 -8.35
CA THR A 111 8.69 5.16 -9.46
C THR A 111 7.80 3.92 -9.40
N LEU A 112 8.19 2.92 -8.60
CA LEU A 112 7.48 1.67 -8.42
C LEU A 112 6.55 1.75 -7.21
N ASP A 113 5.37 1.13 -7.30
CA ASP A 113 4.52 0.84 -6.14
C ASP A 113 4.95 -0.47 -5.45
N TYR A 114 6.27 -0.75 -5.45
CA TYR A 114 6.87 -1.99 -4.99
C TYR A 114 7.40 -1.96 -3.54
N PHE A 115 7.29 -3.09 -2.85
CA PHE A 115 7.87 -3.30 -1.52
C PHE A 115 9.08 -4.21 -1.59
N ILE A 116 10.03 -3.92 -0.72
CA ILE A 116 11.27 -4.68 -0.61
C ILE A 116 11.15 -5.73 0.49
N GLU A 117 11.86 -6.85 0.35
CA GLU A 117 12.01 -7.87 1.39
C GLU A 117 13.13 -7.51 2.36
N LYS A 118 13.00 -7.99 3.59
CA LYS A 118 14.04 -7.84 4.62
C LYS A 118 15.42 -8.30 4.14
N SER A 119 15.50 -9.34 3.31
CA SER A 119 16.76 -9.86 2.76
C SER A 119 17.56 -8.78 1.99
N ALA A 120 16.89 -8.00 1.13
CA ALA A 120 17.51 -6.89 0.42
C ALA A 120 17.85 -5.72 1.36
N ILE A 121 17.01 -5.44 2.37
CA ILE A 121 17.32 -4.42 3.40
C ILE A 121 18.55 -4.81 4.22
N ASP A 122 18.75 -6.10 4.51
CA ASP A 122 19.92 -6.58 5.23
C ASP A 122 21.21 -6.36 4.41
N GLU A 123 21.19 -6.62 3.10
CA GLU A 123 22.32 -6.28 2.21
C GLU A 123 22.58 -4.77 2.14
N MET A 124 21.52 -3.94 2.10
CA MET A 124 21.68 -2.48 2.17
C MET A 124 22.41 -2.05 3.46
N LYS A 125 22.06 -2.64 4.60
CA LYS A 125 22.72 -2.35 5.88
C LYS A 125 24.18 -2.78 5.88
N ILE A 126 24.49 -3.95 5.32
CA ILE A 126 25.87 -4.44 5.18
C ILE A 126 26.67 -3.45 4.33
N PHE A 127 26.10 -3.02 3.19
CA PHE A 127 26.74 -2.03 2.33
C PHE A 127 27.01 -0.72 3.07
N PHE A 128 26.00 -0.09 3.70
CA PHE A 128 26.19 1.19 4.40
C PHE A 128 27.09 1.10 5.64
N ALA A 129 27.25 -0.09 6.24
CA ALA A 129 28.23 -0.30 7.32
C ALA A 129 29.67 -0.17 6.81
N LYS A 130 29.94 -0.62 5.59
CA LYS A 130 31.26 -0.60 4.97
C LYS A 130 31.52 0.68 4.16
N TYR A 131 30.51 1.20 3.48
CA TYR A 131 30.61 2.37 2.60
C TYR A 131 30.83 3.66 3.38
N LYS A 132 32.06 4.17 3.34
CA LYS A 132 32.47 5.44 3.96
C LYS A 132 31.89 5.59 5.38
N PRO A 133 32.39 4.82 6.36
CA PRO A 133 31.85 4.80 7.71
C PRO A 133 31.69 6.22 8.29
N ASN A 134 30.64 6.44 9.08
CA ASN A 134 30.24 7.74 9.68
C ASN A 134 29.71 8.80 8.69
N THR A 135 29.70 8.53 7.38
CA THR A 135 29.13 9.47 6.38
C THR A 135 27.61 9.38 6.30
N PHE A 136 27.05 8.21 6.59
CA PHE A 136 25.63 7.92 6.48
C PHE A 136 25.05 7.48 7.82
N ASN A 137 23.84 7.96 8.09
CA ASN A 137 22.98 7.42 9.13
C ASN A 137 21.91 6.59 8.44
N TYR A 138 21.76 5.34 8.88
CA TYR A 138 20.77 4.42 8.33
C TYR A 138 20.19 3.54 9.43
N GLY A 139 19.04 2.95 9.18
CA GLY A 139 18.38 2.10 10.16
C GLY A 139 16.96 1.72 9.78
N ILE A 140 16.22 1.20 10.76
CA ILE A 140 14.81 0.86 10.60
C ILE A 140 13.97 1.83 11.44
N THR A 141 12.86 2.28 10.86
CA THR A 141 11.81 3.03 11.55
C THR A 141 10.46 2.37 11.37
N ILE A 142 9.54 2.69 12.28
CA ILE A 142 8.10 2.48 12.08
C ILE A 142 7.50 3.83 11.71
N VAL A 143 6.45 3.81 10.90
CA VAL A 143 5.69 5.01 10.52
C VAL A 143 4.28 4.90 11.06
N TYR A 144 3.87 5.88 11.86
CA TYR A 144 2.52 5.94 12.40
C TYR A 144 1.49 6.18 11.28
N PRO A 145 0.21 5.80 11.46
CA PRO A 145 -0.85 6.06 10.46
C PRO A 145 -0.93 7.51 9.96
N SER A 146 -0.50 8.48 10.77
CA SER A 146 -0.38 9.90 10.41
C SER A 146 0.72 10.23 9.40
N GLY A 147 1.63 9.29 9.11
CA GLY A 147 2.83 9.50 8.29
C GLY A 147 4.06 9.90 9.09
N ALA A 148 3.94 10.10 10.40
CA ALA A 148 5.08 10.48 11.25
C ALA A 148 6.04 9.30 11.48
N CYS A 149 7.33 9.54 11.23
CA CYS A 149 8.39 8.57 11.49
C CYS A 149 8.76 8.54 12.98
N LYS A 150 8.79 7.35 13.59
CA LYS A 150 9.11 7.19 15.01
C LYS A 150 10.58 7.52 15.32
N GLN A 151 11.53 7.08 14.50
CA GLN A 151 12.96 7.28 14.73
C GLN A 151 13.49 8.61 14.16
N LEU A 152 12.70 9.31 13.35
CA LEU A 152 13.08 10.57 12.69
C LEU A 152 12.06 11.66 13.04
N PRO A 153 12.19 12.31 14.22
CA PRO A 153 11.22 13.30 14.67
C PRO A 153 11.10 14.48 13.71
N GLY A 154 9.85 14.89 13.43
CA GLY A 154 9.56 15.99 12.50
C GLY A 154 9.62 15.61 11.02
N LEU A 155 9.94 14.36 10.70
CA LEU A 155 9.79 13.79 9.37
C LEU A 155 8.40 13.15 9.24
N ASN A 156 7.64 13.61 8.25
CA ASN A 156 6.37 13.01 7.84
C ASN A 156 6.51 12.55 6.39
N LEU A 157 6.00 11.37 6.09
CA LEU A 157 5.92 10.86 4.72
C LEU A 157 4.97 11.71 3.86
N ALA A 158 5.17 11.67 2.54
CA ALA A 158 4.35 12.39 1.58
C ALA A 158 2.90 11.90 1.62
N SER A 159 1.94 12.83 1.49
CA SER A 159 0.51 12.50 1.59
C SER A 159 0.08 11.44 0.56
N GLY A 160 -0.68 10.47 1.05
CA GLY A 160 -1.33 9.42 0.26
C GLY A 160 -2.73 9.81 -0.23
N ASP A 161 -3.15 11.06 -0.02
CA ASP A 161 -4.45 11.55 -0.47
C ASP A 161 -4.62 11.40 -1.99
N LEU A 162 -5.87 11.14 -2.39
CA LEU A 162 -6.28 11.15 -3.79
C LEU A 162 -6.58 12.58 -4.21
N SER A 163 -6.20 12.95 -5.44
CA SER A 163 -6.65 14.20 -6.05
C SER A 163 -8.14 14.11 -6.42
N ASP A 164 -8.76 15.27 -6.65
CA ASP A 164 -10.14 15.33 -7.16
C ASP A 164 -10.31 14.56 -8.47
N ASP A 165 -9.33 14.64 -9.37
CA ASP A 165 -9.32 13.91 -10.63
C ASP A 165 -9.23 12.40 -10.43
N GLU A 166 -8.43 11.92 -9.47
CA GLU A 166 -8.36 10.49 -9.15
C GLU A 166 -9.67 9.98 -8.56
N PHE A 167 -10.33 10.76 -7.69
CA PHE A 167 -11.65 10.43 -7.16
C PHE A 167 -12.70 10.38 -8.26
N ASN A 168 -12.77 11.40 -9.11
CA ASN A 168 -13.73 11.48 -10.20
C ASN A 168 -13.49 10.36 -11.21
N PHE A 169 -12.24 10.02 -11.49
CA PHE A 169 -11.89 8.88 -12.34
C PHE A 169 -12.45 7.56 -11.79
N LEU A 170 -12.21 7.26 -10.52
CA LEU A 170 -12.73 6.03 -9.89
C LEU A 170 -14.25 6.01 -9.86
N LEU A 171 -14.88 7.14 -9.53
CA LEU A 171 -16.33 7.26 -9.50
C LEU A 171 -16.95 7.05 -10.90
N ASN A 172 -16.39 7.69 -11.93
CA ASN A 172 -16.85 7.54 -13.31
C ASN A 172 -16.64 6.12 -13.82
N TYR A 173 -15.49 5.50 -13.53
CA TYR A 173 -15.23 4.10 -13.87
C TYR A 173 -16.30 3.19 -13.26
N LEU A 174 -16.61 3.35 -11.97
CA LEU A 174 -17.64 2.53 -11.32
C LEU A 174 -19.01 2.75 -11.94
N MET A 175 -19.37 3.99 -12.27
CA MET A 175 -20.63 4.28 -12.95
C MET A 175 -20.68 3.59 -14.31
N GLU A 176 -19.67 3.79 -15.16
CA GLU A 176 -19.55 3.13 -16.47
C GLU A 176 -19.66 1.61 -16.35
N THR A 177 -18.93 1.00 -15.40
CA THR A 177 -18.93 -0.45 -15.19
C THR A 177 -20.27 -0.95 -14.68
N ALA A 178 -20.91 -0.23 -13.76
CA ALA A 178 -22.26 -0.57 -13.27
C ALA A 178 -23.30 -0.48 -14.40
N TYR A 179 -23.25 0.55 -15.25
CA TYR A 179 -24.13 0.73 -16.42
C TYR A 179 -23.86 -0.29 -17.54
N ALA A 180 -22.60 -0.62 -17.81
CA ALA A 180 -22.21 -1.55 -18.87
C ALA A 180 -22.41 -3.02 -18.47
N ALA A 181 -22.24 -3.35 -17.18
CA ALA A 181 -22.54 -4.67 -16.65
C ALA A 181 -24.06 -4.85 -16.58
N LYS A 182 -24.67 -5.33 -17.67
CA LYS A 182 -26.05 -5.85 -17.67
C LYS A 182 -26.34 -6.79 -16.48
N GLU A 183 -25.32 -7.43 -15.90
CA GLU A 183 -25.41 -8.24 -14.68
C GLU A 183 -25.73 -7.47 -13.39
N VAL A 184 -25.27 -6.22 -13.23
CA VAL A 184 -25.64 -5.39 -12.05
C VAL A 184 -27.13 -5.03 -12.16
N TYR A 185 -27.61 -4.67 -13.35
CA TYR A 185 -29.04 -4.43 -13.60
C TYR A 185 -29.92 -5.67 -13.57
N ASN A 186 -29.37 -6.86 -13.84
CA ASN A 186 -30.10 -8.13 -13.73
C ASN A 186 -30.28 -8.59 -12.27
N THR A 187 -29.51 -8.06 -11.32
CA THR A 187 -29.51 -8.50 -9.91
C THR A 187 -29.83 -7.38 -8.90
N THR A 188 -29.62 -6.13 -9.28
CA THR A 188 -29.81 -4.91 -8.50
C THR A 188 -30.76 -3.99 -9.24
N THR A 189 -31.77 -3.45 -8.57
CA THR A 189 -32.76 -2.61 -9.26
C THR A 189 -32.21 -1.17 -9.44
N PRO A 190 -32.36 -0.53 -10.61
CA PRO A 190 -32.05 0.89 -10.79
C PRO A 190 -32.67 1.77 -9.70
N VAL A 191 -33.85 1.37 -9.23
CA VAL A 191 -34.61 2.03 -8.15
C VAL A 191 -33.84 2.04 -6.83
N GLU A 192 -33.19 0.94 -6.42
CA GLU A 192 -32.36 0.91 -5.22
C GLU A 192 -31.16 1.84 -5.33
N PHE A 193 -30.54 1.90 -6.51
CA PHE A 193 -29.38 2.76 -6.72
C PHE A 193 -29.76 4.25 -6.65
N GLU A 194 -30.90 4.64 -7.24
CA GLU A 194 -31.42 6.01 -7.13
C GLU A 194 -31.84 6.37 -5.68
N LYS A 195 -32.34 5.40 -4.91
CA LYS A 195 -32.59 5.58 -3.47
C LYS A 195 -31.28 5.84 -2.72
N LEU A 196 -30.22 5.08 -3.01
CA LEU A 196 -28.90 5.33 -2.39
C LEU A 196 -28.41 6.74 -2.75
N LYS A 197 -28.43 7.13 -4.02
CA LYS A 197 -28.04 8.49 -4.45
C LYS A 197 -28.80 9.57 -3.69
N SER A 198 -30.11 9.39 -3.51
CA SER A 198 -30.95 10.33 -2.75
C SER A 198 -30.57 10.40 -1.27
N VAL A 199 -30.18 9.28 -0.64
CA VAL A 199 -29.68 9.26 0.74
C VAL A 199 -28.34 9.97 0.85
N LEU A 200 -27.41 9.71 -0.08
CA LEU A 200 -26.08 10.32 -0.12
C LEU A 200 -26.12 11.83 -0.43
N ALA A 201 -27.05 12.29 -1.28
CA ALA A 201 -27.18 13.71 -1.59
C ALA A 201 -27.68 14.55 -0.40
N ARG A 202 -28.43 13.94 0.53
CA ARG A 202 -29.02 14.61 1.70
C ARG A 202 -28.11 14.61 2.93
N ASN A 203 -27.07 13.78 2.95
CA ASN A 203 -26.26 13.52 4.15
C ASN A 203 -24.77 13.51 3.82
N LYS A 204 -23.93 14.03 4.73
CA LYS A 204 -22.48 14.05 4.55
C LYS A 204 -21.81 12.96 5.38
N PHE A 205 -21.88 11.73 4.87
CA PHE A 205 -21.25 10.60 5.54
C PHE A 205 -19.73 10.73 5.55
N THR A 206 -19.11 10.44 6.68
CA THR A 206 -17.65 10.42 6.86
C THR A 206 -17.12 9.00 6.95
N MET A 207 -18.00 8.02 7.17
CA MET A 207 -17.67 6.61 7.23
C MET A 207 -18.79 5.76 6.65
N ILE A 208 -18.44 4.86 5.74
CA ILE A 208 -19.31 3.83 5.18
C ILE A 208 -18.94 2.51 5.82
N VAL A 209 -19.95 1.77 6.26
CA VAL A 209 -19.80 0.53 7.01
C VAL A 209 -20.38 -0.60 6.17
N ASP A 210 -19.52 -1.54 5.78
CA ASP A 210 -19.92 -2.79 5.12
C ASP A 210 -20.52 -3.73 6.15
N GLY A 211 -21.83 -3.67 6.27
CA GLY A 211 -22.57 -4.36 7.31
C GLY A 211 -22.52 -5.87 7.17
N LEU A 212 -22.53 -6.39 5.94
CA LEU A 212 -22.47 -7.82 5.69
C LEU A 212 -21.10 -8.39 6.09
N ASN A 213 -20.03 -7.66 5.75
CA ASN A 213 -18.67 -8.07 6.10
C ASN A 213 -18.39 -8.02 7.60
N ILE A 214 -18.96 -7.05 8.32
CA ILE A 214 -18.87 -6.99 9.78
C ILE A 214 -19.67 -8.13 10.41
N LEU A 215 -20.91 -8.34 9.97
CA LEU A 215 -21.77 -9.39 10.50
C LEU A 215 -21.12 -10.77 10.33
N TYR A 216 -20.72 -11.16 9.12
CA TYR A 216 -20.10 -12.46 8.88
C TYR A 216 -18.65 -12.57 9.32
N GLY A 217 -17.90 -11.47 9.29
CA GLY A 217 -16.51 -11.44 9.77
C GLY A 217 -16.43 -11.73 11.27
N ILE A 218 -17.47 -11.32 12.01
CA ILE A 218 -17.62 -11.56 13.44
C ILE A 218 -18.26 -12.93 13.74
N ASP A 219 -19.23 -13.37 12.92
CA ASP A 219 -20.03 -14.60 13.11
C ASP A 219 -19.22 -15.89 12.99
N ARG A 220 -18.24 -15.98 12.08
CA ARG A 220 -17.58 -17.27 11.76
C ARG A 220 -16.85 -17.95 12.93
N PHE A 221 -16.51 -17.23 14.00
CA PHE A 221 -15.67 -17.76 15.09
C PHE A 221 -15.89 -17.08 16.46
N ALA A 222 -17.01 -16.39 16.66
CA ALA A 222 -17.36 -15.81 17.96
C ALA A 222 -18.37 -16.73 18.66
N THR A 223 -18.16 -16.98 19.95
CA THR A 223 -19.18 -17.61 20.79
C THR A 223 -20.42 -16.72 20.96
N ASP A 224 -20.26 -15.41 20.74
CA ASP A 224 -21.31 -14.40 20.70
C ASP A 224 -21.02 -13.35 19.60
N PRO A 225 -21.49 -13.60 18.37
CA PRO A 225 -21.33 -12.71 17.22
C PRO A 225 -21.95 -11.33 17.44
N VAL A 226 -23.02 -11.30 18.21
CA VAL A 226 -23.91 -10.17 18.37
C VAL A 226 -23.30 -9.12 19.32
N ASN A 227 -22.72 -9.54 20.44
CA ASN A 227 -21.98 -8.64 21.33
C ASN A 227 -20.67 -8.12 20.70
N SER A 228 -20.03 -8.92 19.86
CA SER A 228 -18.82 -8.51 19.15
C SER A 228 -19.11 -7.44 18.09
N MET A 229 -20.29 -7.48 17.47
CA MET A 229 -20.78 -6.42 16.58
C MET A 229 -21.07 -5.14 17.36
N ILE A 230 -21.74 -5.21 18.51
CA ILE A 230 -22.00 -4.03 19.36
C ILE A 230 -20.68 -3.37 19.78
N LYS A 231 -19.71 -4.16 20.23
CA LYS A 231 -18.37 -3.64 20.60
C LYS A 231 -17.67 -2.99 19.43
N THR A 232 -17.81 -3.56 18.23
CA THR A 232 -17.28 -2.98 16.99
C THR A 232 -17.93 -1.63 16.71
N ILE A 233 -19.25 -1.53 16.67
CA ILE A 233 -19.94 -0.27 16.32
C ILE A 233 -19.74 0.80 17.42
N ASN A 234 -19.73 0.41 18.70
CA ASN A 234 -19.39 1.33 19.79
C ASN A 234 -17.94 1.80 19.71
N PHE A 235 -17.00 0.92 19.34
CA PHE A 235 -15.63 1.33 19.05
C PHE A 235 -15.60 2.34 17.90
N LEU A 236 -16.36 2.14 16.82
CA LEU A 236 -16.42 3.08 15.69
C LEU A 236 -17.00 4.43 16.08
N LYS A 237 -18.05 4.47 16.90
CA LYS A 237 -18.61 5.71 17.45
C LYS A 237 -17.60 6.46 18.30
N ASN A 238 -16.75 5.72 19.02
CA ASN A 238 -15.71 6.26 19.88
C ASN A 238 -14.36 6.46 19.15
N LEU A 239 -14.27 6.14 17.85
CA LEU A 239 -13.13 6.58 17.05
C LEU A 239 -13.09 8.10 17.12
N ARG A 240 -11.88 8.65 17.29
CA ARG A 240 -11.57 10.08 17.45
C ARG A 240 -11.86 10.91 16.18
N VAL A 241 -13.04 10.75 15.61
CA VAL A 241 -13.60 11.54 14.52
C VAL A 241 -14.84 12.23 15.08
N PRO A 242 -14.68 13.44 15.66
CA PRO A 242 -15.81 14.24 16.09
C PRO A 242 -16.79 14.41 14.92
N ARG A 243 -18.09 14.21 15.17
CA ARG A 243 -19.18 14.34 14.16
C ARG A 243 -19.19 13.25 13.06
N THR A 244 -18.74 12.03 13.36
CA THR A 244 -18.84 10.92 12.38
C THR A 244 -20.30 10.65 12.02
N GLN A 245 -20.68 10.92 10.77
CA GLN A 245 -21.94 10.45 10.20
C GLN A 245 -21.65 9.11 9.50
N MET A 246 -22.23 8.03 10.02
CA MET A 246 -22.02 6.68 9.51
C MET A 246 -23.20 6.21 8.66
N LEU A 247 -22.89 5.59 7.52
CA LEU A 247 -23.87 4.85 6.71
C LEU A 247 -23.54 3.36 6.77
N PHE A 248 -24.44 2.57 7.33
CA PHE A 248 -24.37 1.12 7.36
C PHE A 248 -25.12 0.53 6.17
N ILE A 249 -24.42 -0.14 5.27
CA ILE A 249 -25.00 -0.80 4.10
C ILE A 249 -24.99 -2.30 4.33
N ALA A 250 -26.14 -2.94 4.22
CA ALA A 250 -26.25 -4.39 4.34
C ALA A 250 -27.41 -4.94 3.50
N ARG A 251 -27.44 -6.26 3.34
CA ARG A 251 -28.58 -6.96 2.74
C ARG A 251 -29.73 -7.07 3.74
N LYS A 252 -30.99 -7.07 3.26
CA LYS A 252 -32.19 -7.19 4.12
C LYS A 252 -32.12 -8.37 5.09
N HIS A 253 -31.65 -9.54 4.64
CA HIS A 253 -31.52 -10.74 5.50
C HIS A 253 -30.43 -10.62 6.58
N ALA A 254 -29.53 -9.66 6.47
CA ALA A 254 -28.44 -9.49 7.43
C ALA A 254 -28.98 -8.96 8.77
N LEU A 255 -29.99 -8.09 8.72
CA LEU A 255 -30.65 -7.59 9.94
C LEU A 255 -31.67 -8.56 10.53
N SER A 256 -32.30 -9.42 9.72
CA SER A 256 -33.22 -10.43 10.26
C SER A 256 -32.54 -11.46 11.17
N ARG A 257 -31.20 -11.48 11.19
CA ARG A 257 -30.37 -12.35 12.03
C ARG A 257 -29.87 -11.69 13.30
N ILE A 258 -30.13 -10.39 13.50
CA ILE A 258 -29.74 -9.69 14.73
C ILE A 258 -30.98 -9.43 15.61
N PRO A 259 -30.83 -9.49 16.95
CA PRO A 259 -31.91 -9.15 17.87
C PRO A 259 -32.42 -7.71 17.68
N PHE A 260 -33.72 -7.49 17.87
CA PHE A 260 -34.38 -6.20 17.68
C PHE A 260 -33.72 -5.04 18.45
N GLU A 261 -33.36 -5.25 19.73
CA GLU A 261 -32.69 -4.22 20.55
C GLU A 261 -31.36 -3.78 19.96
N ILE A 262 -30.72 -4.66 19.20
CA ILE A 262 -29.39 -4.44 18.63
C ILE A 262 -29.51 -3.72 17.30
N GLU A 263 -30.52 -4.07 16.51
CA GLU A 263 -30.93 -3.26 15.36
C GLU A 263 -31.30 -1.83 15.78
N LYS A 264 -32.09 -1.69 16.85
CA LYS A 264 -32.48 -0.38 17.40
C LYS A 264 -31.25 0.43 17.83
N ASN A 265 -30.32 -0.20 18.53
CA ASN A 265 -29.05 0.44 18.92
C ASN A 265 -28.22 0.83 17.69
N LEU A 266 -28.11 -0.02 16.68
CA LEU A 266 -27.43 0.28 15.42
C LEU A 266 -28.04 1.50 14.73
N ARG A 267 -29.37 1.52 14.55
CA ARG A 267 -30.09 2.66 13.95
C ARG A 267 -29.96 3.95 14.75
N SER A 268 -29.71 3.88 16.05
CA SER A 268 -29.47 5.07 16.88
C SER A 268 -28.09 5.71 16.68
N ILE A 269 -27.15 5.00 16.05
CA ILE A 269 -25.76 5.46 15.87
C ILE A 269 -25.28 5.52 14.42
N CYS A 270 -26.04 4.98 13.47
CA CYS A 270 -25.79 5.13 12.04
C CYS A 270 -27.09 5.13 11.23
N GLU A 271 -27.05 5.79 10.06
CA GLU A 271 -28.07 5.61 9.03
C GLU A 271 -27.94 4.20 8.45
N VAL A 272 -29.04 3.49 8.25
CA VAL A 272 -29.03 2.10 7.78
C VAL A 272 -29.71 2.02 6.42
N PHE A 273 -28.94 1.61 5.41
CA PHE A 273 -29.42 1.38 4.06
C PHE A 273 -29.42 -0.11 3.73
N LEU A 274 -30.60 -0.64 3.41
CA LEU A 274 -30.79 -2.06 3.11
C LEU A 274 -30.97 -2.28 1.63
N VAL A 275 -30.10 -3.12 1.06
CA VAL A 275 -30.24 -3.62 -0.30
C VAL A 275 -30.94 -4.98 -0.31
N ASP A 276 -31.57 -5.31 -1.43
CA ASP A 276 -32.17 -6.62 -1.65
C ASP A 276 -31.15 -7.75 -1.57
N ASN A 277 -31.63 -8.94 -1.21
CA ASN A 277 -30.75 -10.09 -0.95
C ASN A 277 -30.03 -10.60 -2.20
N THR A 278 -30.59 -10.30 -3.37
CA THR A 278 -30.05 -10.62 -4.69
C THR A 278 -29.05 -9.57 -5.18
N SER A 279 -29.07 -8.36 -4.61
CA SER A 279 -28.20 -7.25 -5.01
C SER A 279 -26.75 -7.48 -4.60
N ARG A 280 -25.81 -6.97 -5.40
CA ARG A 280 -24.38 -6.96 -5.06
C ARG A 280 -24.08 -5.76 -4.16
N ASP A 281 -24.01 -5.98 -2.86
CA ASP A 281 -23.77 -4.96 -1.82
C ASP A 281 -22.38 -4.29 -1.89
N ASP A 282 -21.36 -5.02 -2.34
CA ASP A 282 -19.99 -4.50 -2.51
C ASP A 282 -19.97 -3.20 -3.36
N TRP A 283 -20.81 -3.13 -4.40
CA TRP A 283 -20.96 -1.96 -5.27
C TRP A 283 -21.54 -0.74 -4.55
N PHE A 284 -22.56 -0.94 -3.72
CA PHE A 284 -23.19 0.14 -2.96
C PHE A 284 -22.22 0.73 -1.94
N VAL A 285 -21.46 -0.13 -1.25
CA VAL A 285 -20.43 0.30 -0.29
C VAL A 285 -19.37 1.13 -0.99
N LEU A 286 -18.83 0.65 -2.11
CA LEU A 286 -17.76 1.32 -2.83
C LEU A 286 -18.23 2.66 -3.44
N TYR A 287 -19.40 2.68 -4.07
CA TYR A 287 -20.00 3.91 -4.61
C TYR A 287 -20.25 4.94 -3.52
N ALA A 288 -20.88 4.55 -2.40
CA ALA A 288 -21.16 5.45 -1.29
C ALA A 288 -19.89 6.06 -0.70
N ALA A 289 -18.83 5.27 -0.59
CA ALA A 289 -17.58 5.70 0.00
C ALA A 289 -16.84 6.69 -0.91
N LEU A 290 -16.80 6.44 -2.22
CA LEU A 290 -16.19 7.35 -3.19
C LEU A 290 -16.99 8.63 -3.37
N TYR A 291 -18.32 8.51 -3.52
CA TYR A 291 -19.22 9.68 -3.65
C TYR A 291 -19.12 10.62 -2.45
N SER A 292 -19.12 10.05 -1.23
CA SER A 292 -19.05 10.84 0.01
C SER A 292 -17.61 11.23 0.39
N ARG A 293 -16.60 10.73 -0.35
CA ARG A 293 -15.17 10.82 0.02
C ARG A 293 -14.93 10.37 1.47
N ALA A 294 -15.63 9.31 1.85
CA ALA A 294 -15.69 8.80 3.20
C ALA A 294 -14.65 7.68 3.42
N TYR A 295 -14.28 7.48 4.68
CA TYR A 295 -13.62 6.24 5.08
C TYR A 295 -14.56 5.07 4.87
N VAL A 296 -14.00 3.87 4.72
CA VAL A 296 -14.77 2.64 4.61
C VAL A 296 -14.28 1.62 5.63
N LEU A 297 -15.22 0.93 6.29
CA LEU A 297 -14.92 -0.18 7.18
C LEU A 297 -15.36 -1.49 6.53
N THR A 298 -14.36 -2.29 6.17
CA THR A 298 -14.52 -3.59 5.51
C THR A 298 -13.16 -4.28 5.40
N SER A 299 -13.16 -5.59 5.35
CA SER A 299 -12.00 -6.43 5.07
C SER A 299 -12.08 -7.11 3.69
N ASP A 300 -13.13 -6.86 2.88
CA ASP A 300 -13.46 -7.71 1.70
C ASP A 300 -13.77 -6.96 0.38
N ILE A 301 -13.72 -5.62 0.33
CA ILE A 301 -14.01 -4.84 -0.91
C ILE A 301 -13.24 -5.33 -2.16
N LEU A 302 -12.03 -5.88 -1.99
CA LEU A 302 -11.14 -6.21 -3.10
C LEU A 302 -11.18 -7.65 -3.62
N ARG A 303 -11.87 -8.60 -2.97
CA ARG A 303 -11.81 -10.00 -3.41
C ARG A 303 -12.62 -10.27 -4.68
N LYS A 304 -13.70 -9.52 -4.93
CA LYS A 304 -14.63 -9.81 -6.03
C LYS A 304 -14.58 -8.79 -7.17
N GLU A 305 -14.36 -7.52 -6.86
CA GLU A 305 -14.33 -6.42 -7.85
C GLU A 305 -13.14 -6.50 -8.81
N ARG A 306 -12.04 -7.16 -8.43
CA ARG A 306 -10.94 -7.45 -9.36
C ARG A 306 -11.33 -8.41 -10.49
N GLY A 307 -12.38 -9.22 -10.31
CA GLY A 307 -12.93 -10.03 -11.39
C GLY A 307 -13.66 -9.21 -12.46
N ILE A 308 -13.98 -7.95 -12.17
CA ILE A 308 -14.70 -7.03 -13.08
C ILE A 308 -13.73 -6.25 -13.96
N ALA A 309 -12.52 -5.97 -13.46
CA ALA A 309 -11.43 -5.42 -14.27
C ALA A 309 -10.99 -6.38 -15.40
N ASN A 310 -11.24 -7.69 -15.31
CA ASN A 310 -10.75 -8.67 -16.29
C ASN A 310 -11.41 -8.64 -17.68
N LYS A 311 -12.39 -7.75 -17.94
CA LYS A 311 -13.12 -7.73 -19.23
C LYS A 311 -12.85 -6.51 -20.12
N SER A 312 -12.07 -5.52 -19.67
CA SER A 312 -11.67 -4.34 -20.47
C SER A 312 -10.17 -4.31 -20.78
N THR A 313 -9.73 -3.40 -21.65
CA THR A 313 -8.36 -3.27 -22.16
C THR A 313 -7.32 -3.20 -21.02
N PRO A 314 -6.19 -3.95 -21.06
CA PRO A 314 -5.24 -4.10 -19.95
C PRO A 314 -4.77 -2.78 -19.31
N ALA A 315 -4.48 -1.76 -20.12
CA ALA A 315 -4.00 -0.46 -19.64
C ALA A 315 -5.03 0.32 -18.79
N LYS A 316 -6.33 0.25 -19.12
CA LYS A 316 -7.40 0.90 -18.33
C LYS A 316 -7.55 0.18 -16.98
N ASN A 317 -7.36 -1.14 -16.95
CA ASN A 317 -7.46 -1.95 -15.73
C ASN A 317 -6.31 -1.65 -14.75
N THR A 318 -5.09 -1.50 -15.25
CA THR A 318 -3.94 -1.07 -14.44
C THR A 318 -4.23 0.25 -13.73
N GLN A 319 -4.62 1.27 -14.49
CA GLN A 319 -4.79 2.61 -13.94
C GLN A 319 -5.89 2.67 -12.88
N VAL A 320 -6.96 1.88 -13.06
CA VAL A 320 -8.04 1.70 -12.08
C VAL A 320 -7.52 0.98 -10.84
N ASN A 321 -6.81 -0.14 -11.02
CA ASN A 321 -6.26 -0.94 -9.92
C ASN A 321 -5.32 -0.11 -9.05
N ASP A 322 -4.42 0.67 -9.63
CA ASP A 322 -3.47 1.52 -8.90
C ASP A 322 -4.19 2.58 -8.06
N LYS A 323 -5.16 3.28 -8.66
CA LYS A 323 -5.96 4.30 -7.96
C LYS A 323 -6.84 3.70 -6.88
N LEU A 324 -7.46 2.55 -7.14
CA LEU A 324 -8.28 1.85 -6.16
C LEU A 324 -7.43 1.35 -4.99
N GLN A 325 -6.24 0.82 -5.26
CA GLN A 325 -5.29 0.38 -4.24
C GLN A 325 -4.82 1.55 -3.37
N LYS A 326 -4.48 2.68 -4.00
CA LYS A 326 -4.17 3.94 -3.30
C LYS A 326 -5.33 4.39 -2.42
N TRP A 327 -6.56 4.37 -2.94
CA TRP A 327 -7.76 4.72 -2.19
C TRP A 327 -7.96 3.82 -0.97
N LEU A 328 -7.79 2.50 -1.12
CA LEU A 328 -7.94 1.58 -0.01
C LEU A 328 -6.90 1.78 1.08
N TYR A 329 -5.63 2.01 0.72
CA TYR A 329 -4.62 2.33 1.72
C TYR A 329 -4.96 3.59 2.52
N ARG A 330 -5.58 4.57 1.86
CA ARG A 330 -5.88 5.87 2.44
C ARG A 330 -7.22 5.95 3.18
N TYR A 331 -8.21 5.14 2.81
CA TYR A 331 -9.59 5.26 3.29
C TYR A 331 -10.14 4.00 3.96
N GLN A 332 -9.47 2.84 3.85
CA GLN A 332 -9.97 1.59 4.42
C GLN A 332 -9.48 1.37 5.86
N TYR A 333 -10.45 1.27 6.77
CA TYR A 333 -10.32 0.56 8.03
C TYR A 333 -10.58 -0.92 7.81
N MET A 334 -9.68 -1.76 8.31
CA MET A 334 -9.85 -3.22 8.26
C MET A 334 -9.94 -3.73 9.67
N PHE A 335 -10.88 -4.62 9.95
CA PHE A 335 -10.83 -5.37 11.21
C PHE A 335 -9.84 -6.52 11.05
N VAL A 336 -9.00 -6.69 12.04
CA VAL A 336 -8.05 -7.79 12.14
C VAL A 336 -8.26 -8.47 13.48
N ARG A 337 -8.27 -9.80 13.45
CA ARG A 337 -8.41 -10.62 14.65
C ARG A 337 -7.05 -11.19 15.03
N GLN A 338 -6.70 -11.07 16.29
CA GLN A 338 -5.53 -11.72 16.89
C GLN A 338 -5.99 -12.43 18.17
N GLY A 339 -6.08 -13.76 18.10
CA GLY A 339 -6.69 -14.57 19.15
C GLY A 339 -8.17 -14.21 19.36
N ASN A 340 -8.54 -13.84 20.58
CA ASN A 340 -9.91 -13.45 20.94
C ASN A 340 -10.16 -11.93 20.87
N ARG A 341 -9.19 -11.15 20.37
CA ARG A 341 -9.33 -9.69 20.24
C ARG A 341 -9.53 -9.30 18.79
N VAL A 342 -10.43 -8.35 18.57
CA VAL A 342 -10.62 -7.65 17.30
C VAL A 342 -10.00 -6.27 17.45
N TYR A 343 -9.15 -5.88 16.52
CA TYR A 343 -8.59 -4.54 16.42
C TYR A 343 -8.78 -4.01 15.00
N PHE A 344 -8.67 -2.69 14.85
CA PHE A 344 -8.84 -2.04 13.56
C PHE A 344 -7.50 -1.57 13.04
N LYS A 345 -7.10 -2.06 11.87
CA LYS A 345 -5.99 -1.48 11.12
C LYS A 345 -6.46 -0.17 10.52
N GLN A 346 -5.86 0.92 10.97
CA GLN A 346 -6.19 2.28 10.53
C GLN A 346 -5.70 2.51 9.09
N PRO A 347 -6.38 3.37 8.31
CA PRO A 347 -5.86 3.87 7.05
C PRO A 347 -4.57 4.67 7.25
N MET A 348 -3.75 4.76 6.20
CA MET A 348 -2.47 5.47 6.23
C MET A 348 -2.60 6.77 5.46
N ALA A 349 -2.21 7.88 6.08
CA ALA A 349 -2.28 9.21 5.47
C ALA A 349 -1.15 9.49 4.46
N TYR A 350 -0.36 8.48 4.09
CA TYR A 350 0.89 8.62 3.36
C TYR A 350 1.03 7.62 2.21
N LYS A 351 1.92 7.92 1.26
CA LYS A 351 2.25 7.03 0.14
C LYS A 351 3.07 5.84 0.63
N LEU A 352 2.62 4.63 0.27
CA LEU A 352 3.31 3.37 0.54
C LEU A 352 4.30 3.01 -0.58
N LYS A 353 5.34 3.83 -0.76
CA LYS A 353 6.43 3.50 -1.69
C LYS A 353 7.72 4.16 -1.24
N ALA A 354 8.83 3.77 -1.89
CA ALA A 354 10.10 4.43 -1.68
C ALA A 354 9.96 5.93 -1.96
N GLN A 355 10.46 6.77 -1.06
CA GLN A 355 10.34 8.21 -1.19
C GLN A 355 11.53 8.93 -0.56
N TYR A 356 11.90 10.05 -1.17
CA TYR A 356 12.91 10.95 -0.65
C TYR A 356 12.23 12.18 -0.03
N THR A 357 12.45 12.42 1.25
CA THR A 357 11.79 13.52 1.98
C THR A 357 12.76 14.12 2.98
N LYS A 358 12.92 15.45 2.95
CA LYS A 358 13.85 16.20 3.82
C LYS A 358 15.25 15.57 3.88
N ASN A 359 15.80 15.26 2.70
CA ASN A 359 17.12 14.64 2.53
C ASN A 359 17.25 13.20 3.09
N VAL A 360 16.14 12.54 3.40
CA VAL A 360 16.12 11.15 3.87
C VAL A 360 15.42 10.27 2.84
N TRP A 361 16.06 9.18 2.46
CA TRP A 361 15.40 8.09 1.76
C TRP A 361 14.65 7.21 2.75
N LEU A 362 13.41 6.89 2.44
CA LEU A 362 12.52 6.03 3.21
C LEU A 362 11.99 4.94 2.28
N ILE A 363 12.31 3.69 2.58
CA ILE A 363 11.99 2.53 1.74
C ILE A 363 11.12 1.56 2.55
N PRO A 364 9.85 1.36 2.17
CA PRO A 364 8.97 0.41 2.86
C PRO A 364 9.39 -1.02 2.56
N TYR A 365 9.37 -1.89 3.58
CA TYR A 365 9.75 -3.29 3.40
C TYR A 365 8.93 -4.22 4.30
N PHE A 366 8.85 -5.48 3.88
CA PHE A 366 8.24 -6.54 4.67
C PHE A 366 9.29 -7.45 5.30
N ASN A 367 9.03 -7.89 6.54
CA ASN A 367 9.86 -8.91 7.20
C ASN A 367 9.71 -10.27 6.52
N GLU A 368 8.49 -10.60 6.09
CA GLU A 368 8.13 -11.84 5.42
C GLU A 368 7.21 -11.51 4.24
N LYS A 369 7.14 -12.38 3.23
CA LYS A 369 6.27 -12.15 2.08
C LYS A 369 4.82 -11.93 2.54
N PRO A 370 4.12 -10.87 2.06
CA PRO A 370 2.77 -10.61 2.47
C PRO A 370 1.86 -11.75 2.00
N LEU A 371 1.10 -12.30 2.94
CA LEU A 371 0.10 -13.34 2.72
C LEU A 371 -1.15 -12.79 2.01
N THR A 372 -1.42 -11.48 2.13
CA THR A 372 -2.56 -10.84 1.47
C THR A 372 -2.27 -9.40 1.08
N LEU A 373 -3.02 -8.87 0.11
CA LEU A 373 -3.02 -7.47 -0.31
C LEU A 373 -3.37 -6.44 0.76
N ALA A 374 -4.12 -6.88 1.76
CA ALA A 374 -4.52 -6.06 2.88
C ALA A 374 -3.32 -5.84 3.83
N GLN A 375 -2.28 -6.69 3.74
CA GLN A 375 -1.06 -6.47 4.49
C GLN A 375 -0.33 -5.27 3.91
N ARG A 376 0.16 -4.44 4.83
CA ARG A 376 0.83 -3.17 4.57
C ARG A 376 2.15 -3.24 5.35
N PRO A 377 3.27 -2.77 4.79
CA PRO A 377 4.54 -2.82 5.48
C PRO A 377 4.51 -1.88 6.68
N ASP A 378 4.80 -2.43 7.86
CA ASP A 378 4.88 -1.66 9.10
C ASP A 378 6.31 -1.10 9.32
N ASN A 379 7.30 -1.60 8.56
CA ASN A 379 8.70 -1.24 8.69
C ASN A 379 9.20 -0.46 7.47
N TRP A 380 10.09 0.48 7.76
CA TRP A 380 10.71 1.36 6.78
C TRP A 380 12.20 1.42 7.03
N PHE A 381 13.00 1.17 5.99
CA PHE A 381 14.42 1.45 6.02
C PHE A 381 14.63 2.94 5.75
N PHE A 382 15.48 3.60 6.54
CA PHE A 382 15.86 4.98 6.30
C PHE A 382 17.36 5.09 6.04
N VAL A 383 17.75 6.05 5.19
CA VAL A 383 19.15 6.46 5.02
C VAL A 383 19.29 7.93 4.64
N TYR A 384 20.25 8.62 5.24
CA TYR A 384 20.59 10.01 4.95
C TYR A 384 22.07 10.30 5.25
N LYS A 385 22.63 11.37 4.66
CA LYS A 385 24.01 11.78 4.96
C LYS A 385 24.06 12.51 6.30
N THR A 386 25.11 12.25 7.08
CA THR A 386 25.33 12.89 8.39
C THR A 386 25.38 14.42 8.31
N THR A 387 25.82 14.98 7.19
CA THR A 387 25.86 16.43 6.94
C THR A 387 24.48 17.09 6.87
N ASP A 388 23.45 16.33 6.49
CA ASP A 388 22.16 16.90 6.11
C ASP A 388 21.25 17.15 7.32
N ASN A 389 21.60 16.64 8.50
CA ASN A 389 20.75 16.66 9.71
C ASN A 389 21.18 17.70 10.76
N LYS A 390 22.21 18.53 10.48
CA LYS A 390 22.66 19.60 11.41
C LYS A 390 21.62 20.71 11.62
N GLN A 391 20.57 20.79 10.81
CA GLN A 391 19.48 21.77 11.00
C GLN A 391 18.37 21.30 11.95
N THR A 392 18.32 20.01 12.31
CA THR A 392 17.21 19.44 13.09
C THR A 392 17.55 19.25 14.58
N THR A 393 18.84 19.14 14.91
CA THR A 393 19.34 18.89 16.27
C THR A 393 19.41 20.12 17.18
N VAL A 394 19.30 21.35 16.65
CA VAL A 394 19.32 22.58 17.47
C VAL A 394 18.02 22.76 18.29
N ASN A 395 16.92 22.10 17.91
CA ASN A 395 15.63 22.24 18.59
C ASN A 395 15.32 21.13 19.61
N THR A 396 16.10 20.05 19.67
CA THR A 396 15.91 18.95 20.64
C THR A 396 16.58 19.22 21.98
N SER A 397 17.73 19.89 22.01
CA SER A 397 18.46 20.22 23.25
C SER A 397 17.74 21.26 24.12
N LYS A 398 16.89 22.13 23.55
CA LYS A 398 16.05 23.07 24.33
C LYS A 398 14.73 22.48 24.84
N ARG A 399 14.31 21.30 24.37
CA ARG A 399 13.02 20.68 24.77
C ARG A 399 13.14 19.60 25.84
N GLN A 400 14.35 19.06 26.06
CA GLN A 400 14.59 18.05 27.09
C GLN A 400 14.56 18.62 28.51
N SER A 401 14.92 19.90 28.74
CA SER A 401 14.89 20.50 30.07
C SER A 401 13.48 20.83 30.60
N THR A 402 12.47 20.91 29.72
CA THR A 402 11.08 21.22 30.11
C THR A 402 10.15 20.00 30.25
N LYS A 403 10.58 18.79 29.85
CA LYS A 403 9.72 17.59 29.90
C LYS A 403 9.87 16.73 31.17
N GLU A 404 10.96 16.87 31.91
CA GLU A 404 11.16 16.14 33.17
C GLU A 404 10.23 16.61 34.30
N THR A 405 9.67 17.81 34.22
CA THR A 405 8.77 18.33 35.28
C THR A 405 7.30 17.91 35.09
N VAL A 406 6.90 17.40 33.91
CA VAL A 406 5.47 17.14 33.60
C VAL A 406 5.11 15.65 33.64
N MET A 407 6.06 14.73 33.46
CA MET A 407 5.79 13.28 33.44
C MET A 407 5.53 12.67 34.83
N ASN A 408 5.88 13.36 35.92
CA ASN A 408 5.74 12.80 37.27
C ASN A 408 4.32 12.93 37.90
N LYS A 409 3.29 13.27 37.10
CA LYS A 409 1.92 13.50 37.58
C LYS A 409 0.81 12.63 36.94
N GLN A 410 1.12 11.72 36.02
CA GLN A 410 0.08 10.94 35.30
C GLN A 410 0.07 9.41 35.50
N GLU A 411 0.96 8.84 36.32
CA GLU A 411 0.97 7.38 36.60
C GLU A 411 0.35 6.96 37.95
N LYS A 412 -0.59 7.74 38.50
CA LYS A 412 -1.42 7.28 39.62
C LYS A 412 -2.91 7.53 39.34
N LYS A 413 -3.54 6.58 38.67
CA LYS A 413 -4.95 6.17 38.81
C LYS A 413 -5.27 5.16 37.72
N PHE A 414 -5.32 3.87 38.07
CA PHE A 414 -6.25 2.84 37.58
C PHE A 414 -5.83 1.52 38.25
N VAL A 415 -6.30 1.34 39.48
CA VAL A 415 -6.72 0.04 40.02
C VAL A 415 -8.24 0.04 39.93
#